data_AF-X1QQX2-F1
#
_entry.id   AF-X1QQX2-F1
#
_cell.length_a   1.000
_cell.length_b   1.000
_cell.length_c   1.000
_cell.angle_alpha   90.00
_cell.angle_beta   90.00
_cell.angle_gamma   90.00
#
_symmetry.space_group_name_H-M   'P 1'
#
loop_
_entity.id
_entity.type
_entity.pdbx_description
1 polymer ?
#
loop_
_entity_poly.entity_id
_entity_poly.type
_entity_poly.pdbx_seq_one_letter_code
_entity_poly.pdbx_strand_id
1 'polypeptide(L)'
;MQQWPYRSLRIAITELEGAELTEDDYNFIRDFGSRLDSVICGVEAKGRETTIVADVHTDTNLPQEVLEEGVGYVGLILAAYKVPDGRIIIGAGPTLSYYEFKQPLSNRLTDEQWKQVLESGQTPPRPAWTSSFYQP
;
A
#
# COMPACT_ATOMS: atom_id res chain seq x y z
N MET A 1 1.24 22.53 15.83
CA MET A 1 0.35 22.10 14.73
C MET A 1 1.17 22.15 13.43
N GLN A 2 1.26 21.02 12.72
CA GLN A 2 1.77 20.84 11.34
C GLN A 2 3.20 21.33 10.96
N GLN A 3 4.21 20.47 11.15
CA GLN A 3 5.44 20.47 10.32
C GLN A 3 5.79 19.08 9.77
N TRP A 4 4.90 18.11 9.91
CA TRP A 4 5.16 16.70 9.62
C TRP A 4 5.52 16.41 8.16
N PRO A 5 4.78 16.95 7.16
CA PRO A 5 5.09 16.73 5.75
C PRO A 5 6.48 17.25 5.37
N TYR A 6 6.89 18.37 5.97
CA TYR A 6 8.20 18.98 5.71
C TYR A 6 9.36 18.13 6.24
N ARG A 7 9.17 17.47 7.39
CA ARG A 7 10.22 16.61 7.96
C ARG A 7 10.44 15.35 7.14
N SER A 8 9.38 14.64 6.75
CA SER A 8 9.49 13.44 5.91
C SER A 8 10.06 13.77 4.53
N LEU A 9 9.63 14.88 3.92
CA LEU A 9 10.18 15.34 2.64
C LEU A 9 11.67 15.65 2.75
N ARG A 10 12.10 16.38 3.79
CA ARG A 10 13.51 16.67 4.02
C ARG A 10 14.32 15.38 4.15
N ILE A 11 13.86 14.42 4.96
CA ILE A 11 14.54 13.12 5.15
C ILE A 11 14.71 12.41 3.80
N ALA A 12 13.63 12.31 3.01
CA ALA A 12 13.68 11.66 1.71
C ALA A 12 14.67 12.35 0.75
N ILE A 13 14.70 13.68 0.73
CA ILE A 13 15.68 14.45 -0.06
C ILE A 13 17.11 14.16 0.42
N THR A 14 17.37 14.18 1.73
CA THR A 14 18.70 13.88 2.29
C THR A 14 19.19 12.48 1.93
N GLU A 15 18.31 11.47 1.99
CA GLU A 15 18.64 10.10 1.56
C GLU A 15 18.93 10.04 0.05
N LEU A 16 18.15 10.74 -0.78
CA LEU A 16 18.37 10.81 -2.24
C LEU A 16 19.67 11.54 -2.62
N GLU A 17 20.09 12.52 -1.83
CA GLU A 17 21.37 13.21 -1.97
C GLU A 17 22.55 12.39 -1.46
N GLY A 18 22.30 11.23 -0.84
CA GLY A 18 23.33 10.36 -0.29
C GLY A 18 24.02 10.95 0.95
N ALA A 19 23.33 11.83 1.67
CA ALA A 19 23.81 12.40 2.92
C ALA A 19 23.35 11.55 4.12
N GLU A 20 24.12 11.59 5.21
CA GLU A 20 23.77 10.87 6.43
C GLU A 20 22.58 11.53 7.15
N LEU A 21 21.62 10.71 7.56
CA LEU A 21 20.54 11.12 8.45
C LEU A 21 21.05 11.26 9.89
N THR A 22 20.45 12.18 10.63
CA THR A 22 20.73 12.32 12.08
C THR A 22 20.06 11.21 12.88
N GLU A 23 20.55 10.94 14.10
CA GLU A 23 19.90 9.98 15.01
C GLU A 23 18.43 10.35 15.29
N ASP A 24 18.14 11.65 15.41
CA ASP A 24 16.78 12.15 15.58
C ASP A 24 15.88 11.82 14.38
N ASP A 25 16.43 11.76 13.17
CA ASP A 25 15.70 11.38 11.96
C ASP A 25 15.40 9.90 11.93
N TYR A 26 16.35 9.05 12.30
CA TYR A 26 16.10 7.62 12.49
C TYR A 26 15.05 7.37 13.58
N ASN A 27 15.13 8.07 14.71
CA ASN A 27 14.14 7.99 15.78
C ASN A 27 12.75 8.38 15.28
N PHE A 28 12.66 9.47 14.53
CA PHE A 28 11.40 9.93 13.94
C PHE A 28 10.77 8.90 12.99
N ILE A 29 11.56 8.26 12.12
CA ILE A 29 11.08 7.22 11.20
C ILE A 29 10.62 5.99 12.00
N ARG A 30 11.44 5.54 12.96
CA ARG A 30 11.17 4.35 13.78
C ARG A 30 9.92 4.51 14.65
N ASP A 31 9.67 5.69 15.18
CA ASP A 31 8.51 5.97 16.03
C ASP A 31 7.21 6.16 15.24
N PHE A 32 7.27 6.15 13.90
CA PHE A 32 6.10 6.43 13.06
C PHE A 32 4.90 5.52 13.37
N GLY A 33 5.15 4.21 13.57
CA GLY A 33 4.10 3.24 13.90
C GLY A 33 3.38 3.58 15.22
N SER A 34 4.14 3.85 16.28
CA SER A 34 3.57 4.22 17.59
C SER A 34 2.78 5.54 17.52
N ARG A 35 3.19 6.47 16.66
CA ARG A 35 2.45 7.71 16.45
C ARG A 35 1.15 7.46 15.68
N LEU A 36 1.16 6.54 14.72
CA LEU A 36 -0.04 6.16 13.97
C LEU A 36 -1.08 5.47 14.86
N ASP A 37 -0.65 4.71 15.89
CA ASP A 37 -1.56 4.07 16.84
C ASP A 37 -2.51 5.07 17.51
N SER A 38 -2.02 6.28 17.80
CA SER A 38 -2.85 7.35 18.37
C SER A 38 -3.95 7.84 17.43
N VAL A 39 -3.69 7.80 16.11
CA VAL A 39 -4.62 8.25 15.06
C VAL A 39 -5.76 7.24 14.87
N ILE A 40 -5.46 5.95 15.01
CA ILE A 40 -6.45 4.88 14.83
C ILE A 40 -7.13 4.47 16.15
N CYS A 41 -6.87 5.19 17.23
CA CYS A 41 -7.50 4.96 18.53
C CYS A 41 -9.03 5.18 18.41
N GLY A 42 -9.81 4.19 18.82
CA GLY A 42 -11.27 4.22 18.70
C GLY A 42 -11.84 3.76 17.35
N VAL A 43 -11.00 3.48 16.35
CA VAL A 43 -11.43 2.83 15.11
C VAL A 43 -11.72 1.36 15.38
N GLU A 44 -12.95 0.91 15.08
CA GLU A 44 -13.36 -0.49 15.20
C GLU A 44 -12.52 -1.40 14.27
N ALA A 45 -12.48 -2.70 14.58
CA ALA A 45 -11.70 -3.67 13.81
C ALA A 45 -12.02 -3.63 12.31
N LYS A 46 -13.31 -3.47 11.95
CA LYS A 46 -13.76 -3.34 10.54
C LYS A 46 -13.09 -2.14 9.84
N GLY A 47 -12.94 -1.01 10.52
CA GLY A 47 -12.29 0.19 9.97
C GLY A 47 -10.76 0.08 9.84
N ARG A 48 -10.18 -1.04 10.28
CA ARG A 48 -8.74 -1.34 10.16
C ARG A 48 -8.45 -2.44 9.15
N GLU A 49 -9.48 -3.02 8.52
CA GLU A 49 -9.29 -4.03 7.49
C GLU A 49 -8.68 -3.39 6.23
N THR A 50 -7.69 -4.05 5.65
CA THR A 50 -7.05 -3.62 4.40
C THR A 50 -7.75 -4.22 3.18
N THR A 51 -8.63 -5.19 3.37
CA THR A 51 -9.30 -5.93 2.29
C THR A 51 -10.51 -5.15 1.79
N ILE A 52 -10.25 -4.13 0.99
CA ILE A 52 -11.26 -3.22 0.44
C ILE A 52 -11.22 -3.23 -1.09
N VAL A 53 -12.35 -2.89 -1.70
CA VAL A 53 -12.50 -2.75 -3.16
C VAL A 53 -13.22 -1.44 -3.50
N ALA A 54 -12.83 -0.82 -4.60
CA ALA A 54 -13.47 0.39 -5.09
C ALA A 54 -13.69 0.31 -6.61
N ASP A 55 -14.88 0.71 -7.04
CA ASP A 55 -15.13 1.07 -8.45
C ASP A 55 -14.44 2.42 -8.72
N VAL A 56 -13.45 2.40 -9.60
CA VAL A 56 -12.69 3.60 -10.02
C VAL A 56 -13.16 4.14 -11.37
N HIS A 57 -13.91 3.34 -12.14
CA HIS A 57 -14.48 3.75 -13.41
C HIS A 57 -15.68 2.87 -13.81
N THR A 58 -16.77 3.51 -14.26
CA THR A 58 -17.95 2.83 -14.79
C THR A 58 -18.12 3.13 -16.28
N ASP A 59 -18.08 2.10 -17.12
CA ASP A 59 -18.43 2.17 -18.54
C ASP A 59 -19.91 1.80 -18.74
N THR A 60 -20.69 2.75 -19.24
CA THR A 60 -22.14 2.59 -19.46
C THR A 60 -22.50 2.17 -20.88
N ASN A 61 -21.51 2.02 -21.77
CA ASN A 61 -21.71 1.44 -23.09
C ASN A 61 -22.03 -0.06 -22.97
N LEU A 62 -22.59 -0.66 -24.02
CA LEU A 62 -22.84 -2.11 -24.03
C LEU A 62 -21.60 -2.87 -24.55
N PRO A 63 -21.13 -3.92 -23.85
CA PRO A 63 -21.60 -4.39 -22.53
C PRO A 63 -21.18 -3.43 -21.40
N GLN A 64 -22.06 -3.24 -20.42
CA GLN A 64 -21.79 -2.34 -19.28
C GLN A 64 -20.82 -2.99 -18.30
N GLU A 65 -19.75 -2.28 -17.99
CA GLU A 65 -18.65 -2.78 -17.17
C GLU A 65 -18.22 -1.77 -16.11
N VAL A 66 -17.57 -2.27 -15.08
CA VAL A 66 -16.85 -1.46 -14.09
C VAL A 66 -15.38 -1.88 -14.08
N LEU A 67 -14.49 -0.91 -13.84
CA LEU A 67 -13.11 -1.14 -13.44
C LEU A 67 -13.05 -1.00 -11.93
N GLU A 68 -12.61 -2.06 -11.27
CA GLU A 68 -12.44 -2.09 -9.83
C GLU A 68 -10.98 -2.28 -9.46
N GLU A 69 -10.58 -1.57 -8.41
CA GLU A 69 -9.29 -1.74 -7.76
C GLU A 69 -9.50 -2.29 -6.35
N GLY A 70 -8.74 -3.33 -6.01
CA GLY A 70 -8.84 -4.03 -4.74
C GLY A 70 -7.51 -4.14 -4.04
N VAL A 71 -7.54 -4.07 -2.71
CA VAL A 71 -6.41 -4.43 -1.84
C VAL A 71 -6.72 -5.75 -1.17
N GLY A 72 -5.76 -6.68 -1.17
CA GLY A 72 -5.90 -7.95 -0.48
C GLY A 72 -5.17 -7.97 0.87
N TYR A 73 -4.68 -9.15 1.23
CA TYR A 73 -3.81 -9.29 2.39
C TYR A 73 -2.48 -8.54 2.20
N VAL A 74 -1.90 -8.12 3.32
CA VAL A 74 -0.63 -7.38 3.37
C VAL A 74 0.51 -8.29 2.91
N GLY A 75 1.33 -7.78 1.98
CA GLY A 75 2.56 -8.41 1.55
C GLY A 75 3.78 -7.89 2.31
N LEU A 76 4.94 -8.50 2.05
CA LEU A 76 6.23 -8.01 2.51
C LEU A 76 6.95 -7.31 1.36
N ILE A 77 7.29 -6.02 1.51
CA ILE A 77 8.22 -5.34 0.60
C ILE A 77 9.64 -5.48 1.13
N LEU A 78 10.58 -5.72 0.21
CA LEU A 78 12.02 -5.64 0.44
C LEU A 78 12.58 -4.53 -0.45
N ALA A 79 13.16 -3.51 0.15
CA ALA A 79 13.79 -2.39 -0.56
C ALA A 79 15.29 -2.40 -0.29
N ALA A 80 16.08 -2.69 -1.32
CA ALA A 80 17.53 -2.59 -1.24
C ALA A 80 17.97 -1.16 -1.60
N TYR A 81 18.73 -0.51 -0.71
CA TYR A 81 19.23 0.84 -0.91
C TYR A 81 20.67 0.99 -0.42
N LYS A 82 21.39 1.97 -0.95
CA LYS A 82 22.77 2.28 -0.58
C LYS A 82 22.79 3.36 0.48
N VAL A 83 23.64 3.20 1.48
CA VAL A 83 23.96 4.25 2.46
C VAL A 83 25.25 4.98 2.05
N PRO A 84 25.54 6.17 2.64
CA PRO A 84 26.64 7.04 2.19
C PRO A 84 28.03 6.37 2.19
N ASP A 85 28.26 5.41 3.08
CA ASP A 85 29.51 4.64 3.15
C ASP A 85 29.62 3.50 2.11
N GLY A 86 28.64 3.38 1.20
CA GLY A 86 28.63 2.43 0.09
C GLY A 86 28.06 1.05 0.41
N ARG A 87 27.68 0.77 1.67
CA ARG A 87 26.98 -0.48 2.01
C ARG A 87 25.59 -0.52 1.38
N ILE A 88 25.13 -1.73 1.06
CA ILE A 88 23.74 -2.01 0.67
C ILE A 88 23.00 -2.54 1.90
N ILE A 89 21.88 -1.91 2.23
CA ILE A 89 20.97 -2.33 3.30
C ILE A 89 19.65 -2.75 2.67
N ILE A 90 18.98 -3.72 3.28
CA ILE A 90 17.62 -4.13 2.90
C ILE A 90 16.66 -3.63 3.99
N GLY A 91 15.78 -2.71 3.62
CA GLY A 91 14.59 -2.38 4.39
C GLY A 91 13.50 -3.40 4.14
N ALA A 92 12.84 -3.87 5.19
CA ALA A 92 11.72 -4.81 5.10
C ALA A 92 10.51 -4.25 5.83
N GLY A 93 9.32 -4.34 5.23
CA GLY A 93 8.11 -3.81 5.84
C GLY A 93 6.82 -4.30 5.17
N PRO A 94 5.66 -4.02 5.78
CA PRO A 94 4.37 -4.34 5.19
C PRO A 94 4.12 -3.48 3.94
N THR A 95 3.54 -4.07 2.90
CA THR A 95 3.00 -3.34 1.74
C THR A 95 1.57 -3.79 1.45
N LEU A 96 0.76 -2.86 0.97
CA LEU A 96 -0.55 -3.22 0.43
C LEU A 96 -0.36 -4.02 -0.86
N SER A 97 -1.24 -4.98 -1.06
CA SER A 97 -1.33 -5.70 -2.32
C SER A 97 -2.32 -5.00 -3.24
N TYR A 98 -2.14 -5.10 -4.56
CA TYR A 98 -2.95 -4.38 -5.54
C TYR A 98 -3.54 -5.30 -6.61
N TYR A 99 -4.84 -5.17 -6.85
CA TYR A 99 -5.58 -5.86 -7.90
C TYR A 99 -6.34 -4.82 -8.72
N GLU A 100 -6.38 -4.99 -10.03
CA GLU A 100 -7.15 -4.14 -10.95
C GLU A 100 -7.81 -5.07 -11.97
N PHE A 101 -9.13 -5.00 -12.09
CA PHE A 101 -9.89 -5.90 -12.93
C PHE A 101 -11.21 -5.30 -13.40
N LYS A 102 -11.69 -5.78 -14.54
CA LYS A 102 -13.00 -5.44 -15.08
C LYS A 102 -14.01 -6.53 -14.78
N GLN A 103 -15.26 -6.13 -14.57
CA GLN A 103 -16.38 -7.05 -14.49
C GLN A 103 -17.72 -6.37 -14.86
N PRO A 104 -18.80 -7.14 -15.12
CA PRO A 104 -20.09 -6.55 -15.46
C PRO A 104 -20.59 -5.59 -14.39
N LEU A 105 -21.22 -4.48 -14.79
CA LEU A 105 -21.80 -3.49 -13.86
C LEU A 105 -22.75 -4.13 -12.83
N SER A 106 -23.47 -5.18 -13.21
CA SER A 106 -24.38 -5.92 -12.32
C SER A 106 -23.67 -6.70 -11.21
N ASN A 107 -22.35 -6.88 -11.31
CA ASN A 107 -21.55 -7.70 -10.41
C ASN A 107 -20.62 -6.88 -9.51
N ARG A 108 -20.73 -5.54 -9.50
CA ARG A 108 -19.92 -4.64 -8.65
C ARG A 108 -19.78 -5.19 -7.23
N LEU A 109 -18.54 -5.31 -6.76
CA LEU A 109 -18.25 -5.95 -5.49
C LEU A 109 -18.43 -4.97 -4.32
N THR A 110 -18.92 -5.50 -3.19
CA THR A 110 -18.71 -4.89 -1.88
C THR A 110 -17.41 -5.42 -1.24
N ASP A 111 -16.92 -4.76 -0.20
CA ASP A 111 -15.75 -5.23 0.56
C ASP A 111 -15.94 -6.67 1.08
N GLU A 112 -17.15 -7.03 1.53
CA GLU A 112 -17.44 -8.39 1.98
C GLU A 112 -17.39 -9.43 0.85
N GLN A 113 -17.87 -9.09 -0.34
CA GLN A 113 -17.79 -9.97 -1.51
C GLN A 113 -16.34 -10.09 -2.00
N TRP A 114 -15.59 -8.98 -1.99
CA TRP A 114 -14.17 -8.98 -2.31
C TRP A 114 -13.37 -9.87 -1.36
N LYS A 115 -13.68 -9.83 -0.06
CA LYS A 115 -13.09 -10.72 0.94
C LYS A 115 -13.35 -12.19 0.63
N GLN A 116 -14.55 -12.55 0.17
CA GLN A 116 -14.86 -13.92 -0.25
C GLN A 116 -14.07 -14.34 -1.50
N VAL A 117 -13.84 -13.43 -2.44
CA VAL A 117 -12.97 -13.68 -3.60
C VAL A 117 -11.52 -13.96 -3.16
N LEU A 118 -11.00 -13.18 -2.20
CA LEU A 118 -9.68 -13.40 -1.61
C LEU A 118 -9.59 -14.76 -0.89
N GLU A 119 -10.56 -15.09 -0.06
CA GLU A 119 -10.59 -16.33 0.75
C GLU A 119 -10.76 -17.59 -0.11
N SER A 120 -11.49 -17.49 -1.22
CA SER A 120 -11.70 -18.61 -2.15
C SER A 120 -10.51 -18.88 -3.08
N GLY A 121 -9.52 -17.99 -3.11
CA GLY A 121 -8.37 -18.07 -4.03
C GLY A 121 -8.74 -17.80 -5.49
N GLN A 122 -9.94 -17.26 -5.76
CA GLN A 122 -10.40 -16.88 -7.10
C GLN A 122 -9.99 -15.46 -7.47
N THR A 123 -8.87 -14.99 -6.92
CA THR A 123 -8.42 -13.62 -7.09
C THR A 123 -8.05 -13.33 -8.54
N PRO A 124 -8.39 -12.15 -9.07
CA PRO A 124 -7.95 -11.70 -10.39
C PRO A 124 -6.41 -11.73 -10.50
N PRO A 125 -5.87 -11.90 -11.71
CA PRO A 125 -4.42 -11.82 -11.92
C PRO A 125 -3.92 -10.42 -11.51
N ARG A 126 -2.69 -10.38 -10.98
CA ARG A 126 -2.02 -9.11 -10.72
C ARG A 126 -1.76 -8.37 -12.04
N PRO A 127 -1.76 -7.03 -12.04
CA PRO A 127 -1.42 -6.27 -13.23
C PRO A 127 -0.03 -6.62 -13.75
N ALA A 128 0.10 -6.73 -15.07
CA ALA A 128 1.33 -7.21 -15.71
C ALA A 128 2.57 -6.36 -15.37
N TRP A 129 2.37 -5.06 -15.10
CA TRP A 129 3.45 -4.14 -14.74
C TRP A 129 4.10 -4.44 -13.38
N THR A 130 3.46 -5.26 -12.54
CA THR A 130 4.02 -5.69 -11.23
C THR A 130 5.03 -6.85 -11.34
N SER A 131 5.08 -7.52 -12.50
CA SER A 131 5.85 -8.76 -12.69
C SER A 131 7.36 -8.64 -12.50
N SER A 132 7.93 -7.44 -12.54
CA SER A 132 9.37 -7.22 -12.39
C SER A 132 9.84 -7.11 -10.94
N PHE A 133 8.93 -6.94 -9.98
CA PHE A 133 9.27 -6.71 -8.56
C PHE A 133 8.36 -7.43 -7.56
N TYR A 134 7.28 -8.08 -8.01
CA TYR A 134 6.38 -8.86 -7.16
C TYR A 134 6.58 -10.36 -7.40
N GLN A 135 6.66 -11.12 -6.30
CA GLN A 135 6.61 -12.57 -6.29
C GLN A 135 5.59 -13.02 -5.22
N PRO A 136 4.64 -13.91 -5.53
CA PRO A 136 3.64 -14.40 -4.59
C PRO A 136 4.20 -15.37 -3.53
#